data_AF-A0AAD9R811-F1
#
_entry.id   AF-A0AAD9R811-F1
#
_cell.length_a   1.000
_cell.length_b   1.000
_cell.length_c   1.000
_cell.angle_alpha   90.00
_cell.angle_beta   90.00
_cell.angle_gamma   90.00
#
_symmetry.space_group_name_H-M   'P 1'
#
loop_
_entity.id
_entity.type
_entity.pdbx_description
1 polymer ?
#
loop_
_entity_poly.entity_id
_entity_poly.type
_entity_poly.pdbx_seq_one_letter_code
_entity_poly.pdbx_strand_id
1 'polypeptide(L)'
;MEELGMIVINGRSQTDSGGYYTYVDRKGMSVIDLIWIQTSKLHYFDDFEVIEIGTSDHLPTVLKLKEAWEENEDKEEEDVLEDKMKWDDEKVYQ
;
A
#
# COMPACT_ATOMS: atom_id res chain seq x y z
N MET A 1 -3.27 -6.18 13.69
CA MET A 1 -3.50 -4.88 13.03
C MET A 1 -4.83 -4.26 13.47
N GLU A 2 -5.93 -5.03 13.56
CA GLU A 2 -7.22 -4.50 14.05
C GLU A 2 -7.14 -3.93 15.48
N GLU A 3 -6.41 -4.59 16.38
CA GLU A 3 -6.12 -4.08 17.73
C GLU A 3 -5.33 -2.76 17.74
N LEU A 4 -4.63 -2.44 16.64
CA LEU A 4 -3.94 -1.17 16.43
C LEU A 4 -4.85 -0.11 15.78
N GLY A 5 -6.15 -0.39 15.67
CA GLY A 5 -7.13 0.49 15.04
C GLY A 5 -6.97 0.58 13.52
N MET A 6 -6.33 -0.39 12.86
CA MET A 6 -6.16 -0.43 11.41
C MET A 6 -7.18 -1.38 10.76
N ILE A 7 -7.59 -1.05 9.54
CA ILE A 7 -8.49 -1.88 8.72
C ILE A 7 -7.83 -2.19 7.38
N VAL A 8 -8.09 -3.38 6.84
CA VAL A 8 -7.72 -3.72 5.45
C VAL A 8 -8.59 -2.92 4.48
N ILE A 9 -8.07 -2.44 3.36
CA ILE A 9 -8.88 -1.80 2.30
C ILE A 9 -9.11 -2.67 1.07
N ASN A 10 -8.37 -3.77 0.87
CA ASN A 10 -8.68 -4.74 -0.18
C ASN A 10 -10.14 -5.22 -0.04
N GLY A 11 -10.88 -5.25 -1.14
CA GLY A 11 -12.30 -5.61 -1.15
C GLY A 11 -13.26 -4.50 -0.72
N ARG A 12 -12.76 -3.30 -0.36
CA ARG A 12 -13.56 -2.23 0.28
C ARG A 12 -13.61 -0.92 -0.50
N SER A 13 -13.09 -0.90 -1.73
CA SER A 13 -13.15 0.24 -2.63
C SER A 13 -14.17 0.00 -3.76
N GLN A 14 -14.50 1.04 -4.53
CA GLN A 14 -15.37 0.87 -5.70
C GLN A 14 -14.67 0.04 -6.78
N THR A 15 -13.39 0.35 -7.03
CA THR A 15 -12.58 -0.28 -8.08
C THR A 15 -12.08 -1.67 -7.70
N ASP A 16 -12.09 -2.02 -6.40
CA ASP A 16 -11.69 -3.32 -5.84
C ASP A 16 -12.81 -3.94 -4.99
N SER A 17 -14.08 -3.75 -5.34
CA SER A 17 -15.21 -4.26 -4.55
C SER A 17 -15.27 -5.79 -4.42
N GLY A 18 -14.53 -6.53 -5.26
CA GLY A 18 -14.42 -7.98 -5.23
C GLY A 18 -13.18 -8.53 -4.51
N GLY A 19 -12.23 -7.68 -4.13
CA GLY A 19 -10.93 -8.11 -3.60
C GLY A 19 -10.12 -8.87 -4.64
N TYR A 20 -9.70 -8.17 -5.69
CA TYR A 20 -8.89 -8.70 -6.78
C TYR A 20 -7.58 -9.31 -6.27
N TYR A 21 -7.17 -10.38 -6.95
CA TYR A 21 -5.91 -11.06 -6.64
C TYR A 21 -4.75 -10.10 -6.80
N THR A 22 -3.86 -10.08 -5.81
CA THR A 22 -2.61 -9.32 -5.90
C THR A 22 -1.45 -10.20 -6.33
N TYR A 23 -1.68 -11.51 -6.41
CA TYR A 23 -0.72 -12.51 -6.85
C TYR A 23 -1.38 -13.49 -7.82
N VAL A 24 -0.71 -13.73 -8.95
CA VAL A 24 -1.13 -14.64 -10.00
C VAL A 24 0.08 -15.37 -10.56
N ASP A 25 0.10 -16.70 -10.43
CA ASP A 25 1.09 -17.56 -11.08
C ASP A 25 0.44 -18.75 -11.79
N ARG A 26 1.26 -19.68 -12.29
CA ARG A 26 0.75 -20.89 -12.96
C ARG A 26 0.12 -21.90 -12.00
N LYS A 27 0.32 -21.76 -10.69
CA LYS A 27 -0.12 -22.69 -9.66
C LYS A 27 -1.36 -22.20 -8.92
N GLY A 28 -1.65 -20.90 -8.95
CA GLY A 28 -2.83 -20.34 -8.34
C GLY A 28 -2.85 -18.81 -8.31
N MET A 29 -3.84 -18.30 -7.60
CA MET A 29 -4.07 -16.87 -7.42
C MET A 29 -4.43 -16.61 -5.96
N SER A 30 -3.95 -15.51 -5.40
CA SER A 30 -4.20 -15.14 -4.01
C SER A 30 -4.14 -13.65 -3.78
N VAL A 31 -4.75 -13.20 -2.68
CA VAL A 31 -4.63 -11.83 -2.16
C VAL A 31 -3.64 -11.87 -1.01
N ILE A 32 -2.38 -11.52 -1.28
CA ILE A 32 -1.28 -11.60 -0.29
C ILE A 32 -0.60 -10.25 -0.05
N ASP A 33 -0.91 -9.25 -0.88
CA ASP A 33 -0.48 -7.86 -0.71
C ASP A 33 -1.65 -7.06 -0.12
N LEU A 34 -1.66 -6.99 1.22
CA LEU A 34 -2.74 -6.35 1.97
C LEU A 34 -2.39 -4.90 2.28
N ILE A 35 -3.28 -3.98 1.93
CA ILE A 35 -3.14 -2.57 2.29
C ILE A 35 -3.98 -2.31 3.54
N TRP A 36 -3.35 -1.73 4.55
CA TRP A 36 -3.98 -1.38 5.82
C TRP A 36 -3.97 0.13 6.01
N ILE A 37 -5.09 0.69 6.46
CA ILE A 37 -5.22 2.10 6.83
C ILE A 37 -5.67 2.22 8.28
N GLN A 38 -5.18 3.22 8.99
CA GLN A 38 -5.69 3.55 10.32
C GLN A 38 -7.13 4.05 10.19
N THR A 39 -8.05 3.51 10.99
CA THR A 39 -9.48 3.86 10.96
C THR A 39 -9.70 5.36 11.13
N SER A 40 -8.87 6.02 11.97
CA SER A 40 -8.93 7.48 12.19
C SER A 40 -8.57 8.30 10.95
N LYS A 41 -7.88 7.72 9.96
CA LYS A 41 -7.43 8.36 8.72
C LYS A 41 -8.26 7.92 7.51
N LEU A 42 -9.37 7.20 7.71
CA LEU A 42 -10.21 6.68 6.63
C LEU A 42 -10.85 7.78 5.77
N HIS A 43 -10.98 9.01 6.28
CA HIS A 43 -11.47 10.14 5.50
C HIS A 43 -10.52 10.56 4.36
N TYR A 44 -9.22 10.24 4.45
CA TYR A 44 -8.26 10.43 3.36
C TYR A 44 -8.33 9.34 2.31
N PHE A 45 -8.99 8.22 2.58
CA PHE A 45 -9.15 7.16 1.59
C PHE A 45 -10.09 7.62 0.47
N ASP A 46 -9.64 7.47 -0.77
CA ASP A 46 -10.45 7.70 -1.97
C ASP A 46 -10.82 6.38 -2.63
N ASP A 47 -9.82 5.62 -3.09
CA ASP A 47 -10.03 4.39 -3.83
C ASP A 47 -8.81 3.47 -3.74
N PHE A 48 -8.99 2.21 -4.11
CA PHE A 48 -7.95 1.21 -4.19
C PHE A 48 -8.17 0.34 -5.43
N GLU A 49 -7.10 0.07 -6.18
CA GLU A 49 -7.16 -0.75 -7.39
C GLU A 49 -5.95 -1.67 -7.49
N VAL A 50 -6.16 -2.84 -8.09
CA VAL A 50 -5.10 -3.75 -8.50
C VAL A 50 -4.95 -3.64 -10.02
N ILE A 51 -3.72 -3.41 -10.49
CA ILE A 51 -3.43 -3.27 -11.92
C ILE A 51 -3.03 -4.63 -12.48
N GLU A 52 -3.79 -5.14 -13.44
CA GLU A 52 -3.52 -6.41 -14.14
C GLU A 52 -2.44 -6.29 -15.22
N ILE A 53 -1.33 -5.59 -14.92
CA ILE A 53 -0.21 -5.39 -15.84
C ILE A 53 1.09 -5.58 -15.04
N GLY A 54 1.92 -6.54 -15.47
CA GLY A 54 3.21 -6.76 -14.86
C GLY A 54 3.96 -7.95 -15.46
N THR A 55 5.27 -7.99 -15.25
CA THR A 55 6.12 -9.15 -15.52
C THR A 55 6.43 -9.97 -14.26
N SER A 56 5.88 -9.54 -13.13
CA SER A 56 5.98 -10.19 -11.82
C SER A 56 4.77 -11.09 -11.60
N ASP A 57 4.93 -12.10 -10.75
CA ASP A 57 3.81 -12.89 -10.23
C ASP A 57 2.97 -12.10 -9.19
N HIS A 58 3.49 -10.98 -8.69
CA HIS A 58 2.73 -9.96 -7.96
C HIS A 58 2.20 -8.86 -8.89
N LEU A 59 0.91 -8.55 -8.76
CA LEU A 59 0.23 -7.47 -9.46
C LEU A 59 0.40 -6.14 -8.70
N PRO A 60 0.72 -5.03 -9.39
CA PRO A 60 0.81 -3.72 -8.75
C PRO A 60 -0.50 -3.31 -8.08
N THR A 61 -0.39 -2.71 -6.89
CA THR A 61 -1.53 -2.18 -6.14
C THR A 61 -1.42 -0.66 -6.04
N VAL A 62 -2.52 0.06 -6.27
CA VAL A 62 -2.56 1.53 -6.22
C VAL A 62 -3.58 1.97 -5.19
N LEU A 63 -3.11 2.77 -4.23
CA LEU A 63 -3.93 3.45 -3.24
C LEU A 63 -4.10 4.92 -3.64
N LYS A 64 -5.34 5.37 -3.79
CA LYS A 64 -5.67 6.77 -4.05
C LYS A 64 -6.10 7.41 -2.74
N LEU A 65 -5.43 8.51 -2.39
CA LEU A 65 -5.73 9.30 -1.20
C LEU A 65 -6.22 10.68 -1.62
N LYS A 66 -7.15 11.23 -0.84
CA LYS A 66 -7.60 12.61 -0.94
C LYS A 66 -6.52 13.51 -0.37
N GLU A 67 -6.24 14.63 -1.04
CA GLU A 67 -5.39 15.67 -0.47
C GLU A 67 -6.00 16.22 0.82
N ALA A 68 -5.19 16.21 1.87
CA ALA A 68 -5.48 16.84 3.14
C ALA A 68 -4.95 18.27 3.10
N TRP A 69 -5.74 19.24 2.67
CA TRP A 69 -5.41 20.65 2.94
C TRP A 69 -5.90 20.98 4.35
N GLU A 70 -5.14 20.58 5.36
CA GLU A 70 -5.23 21.18 6.69
C GLU A 70 -3.99 22.04 6.89
N GLU A 71 -4.13 23.36 6.82
CA GLU A 71 -3.13 24.30 7.34
C GLU A 71 -3.07 24.12 8.86
N ASN A 72 -2.22 23.20 9.32
CA ASN A 72 -1.81 23.14 10.72
C ASN A 72 -0.34 23.51 10.79
N GLU A 73 -0.06 24.76 11.20
CA GLU A 73 1.25 25.15 11.74
C GLU A 73 1.46 24.40 13.06
N ASP A 74 2.01 23.18 13.02
CA ASP A 74 2.48 22.51 14.22
C ASP A 74 3.91 22.02 14.02
N LYS A 75 4.76 22.45 14.94
CA LYS A 75 6.22 22.31 14.97
C LYS A 75 6.62 20.84 14.89
N GLU A 76 7.44 20.51 13.90
CA GLU A 76 8.12 19.22 13.82
C GLU A 76 9.10 19.09 15.01
N GLU A 77 8.81 18.20 15.96
CA GLU A 77 9.87 17.44 16.61
C GLU A 77 10.38 16.47 15.54
N GLU A 78 11.60 16.70 15.04
CA GLU A 78 12.30 15.82 14.11
C GLU A 78 12.51 14.44 14.76
N ASP A 79 11.56 13.51 14.56
CA ASP A 79 11.89 12.10 14.56
C ASP A 79 12.72 11.85 13.30
N VAL A 80 14.04 11.89 13.46
CA VAL A 80 15.03 11.51 12.44
C VAL A 80 14.79 10.04 12.08
N LEU A 81 13.92 9.80 11.11
CA LEU A 81 13.84 8.54 10.41
C LEU A 81 15.16 8.38 9.66
N GLU A 82 16.10 7.63 10.23
CA GLU A 82 17.33 7.26 9.54
C GLU A 82 16.97 6.53 8.23
N ASP A 83 17.30 7.15 7.10
CA ASP A 83 17.23 6.54 5.77
C ASP A 83 18.03 5.23 5.76
N LYS A 84 17.35 4.10 5.87
CA LYS A 84 17.95 2.80 5.58
C LYS A 84 17.63 2.38 4.15
N MET A 85 18.48 2.81 3.21
CA MET A 85 18.89 1.97 2.09
C MET A 85 20.32 2.33 1.65
N LYS A 86 21.28 1.43 1.87
CA LYS A 86 22.48 1.35 1.03
C LYS A 86 22.29 0.18 0.08
N TRP A 87 22.26 0.50 -1.21
CA TRP A 87 22.41 -0.48 -2.27
C TRP A 87 23.83 -1.04 -2.20
N ASP A 88 23.95 -2.37 -2.28
CA ASP A 88 25.23 -3.06 -2.34
C ASP A 88 25.67 -3.15 -3.81
N ASP A 89 26.72 -2.42 -4.17
CA ASP A 89 27.26 -2.32 -5.53
C ASP A 89 27.95 -3.63 -5.99
N GLU A 90 28.13 -4.62 -5.11
CA GLU A 90 28.84 -5.87 -5.44
C GLU A 90 27.98 -6.99 -6.03
N LYS A 91 26.74 -6.72 -6.48
CA LYS A 91 25.99 -7.70 -7.28
C LYS A 91 26.55 -7.78 -8.70
N VAL A 92 27.65 -8.53 -8.83
CA VAL A 92 28.20 -9.00 -10.11
C VAL A 92 27.19 -9.96 -10.75
N TYR A 93 26.56 -9.52 -11.84
CA TYR A 93 25.87 -10.43 -12.75
C TYR A 93 26.93 -11.26 -13.50
N GLN A 94 26.86 -12.59 -13.37
CA GLN A 94 27.56 -13.52 -14.27
C GLN A 94 26.82 -13.62 -15.61
#